data_AF-A0A3C1S6B3-F1
#
_entry.id   AF-A0A3C1S6B3-F1
#
_cell.length_a   1.000
_cell.length_b   1.000
_cell.length_c   1.000
_cell.angle_alpha   90.00
_cell.angle_beta   90.00
_cell.angle_gamma   90.00
#
_symmetry.space_group_name_H-M   'P 1'
#
loop_
_entity.id
_entity.type
_entity.pdbx_description
1 polymer ?
#
loop_
_entity_poly.entity_id
_entity_poly.type
_entity_poly.pdbx_seq_one_letter_code
_entity_poly.pdbx_strand_id
1 'polypeptide(L)'
;AIRGNWDMKKVDKLFGHFSLHLKTVIIQGVPFVGVSGALSLRVYSRLAIREQAMIEKIESLLTKDSILVVHPPPHGVLDEVFKGVHGGCRRLYDMILRCQPPLMICGHVHKCPGAAFIGKTLVVNCSMGKKGAGALIRYEKGQVPIVEMML
;
A
#
# COMPACT_ATOMS: atom_id res chain seq x y z
N ALA A 1 -7.14 6.31 -6.62
CA ALA A 1 -7.57 6.36 -5.20
C ALA A 1 -7.94 4.97 -4.72
N ILE A 2 -7.67 4.68 -3.46
CA ILE A 2 -8.18 3.52 -2.73
C ILE A 2 -8.91 4.03 -1.50
N ARG A 3 -9.82 3.23 -0.97
CA ARG A 3 -10.52 3.53 0.28
C ARG A 3 -9.76 2.95 1.47
N GLY A 4 -9.80 3.65 2.59
CA GLY A 4 -9.31 3.18 3.87
C GLY A 4 -10.22 2.16 4.56
N ASN A 5 -9.86 1.72 5.76
CA ASN A 5 -10.67 0.80 6.55
C ASN A 5 -11.97 1.44 7.08
N TRP A 6 -11.99 2.76 7.27
CA TRP A 6 -13.14 3.50 7.81
C TRP A 6 -14.15 3.96 6.75
N ASP A 7 -13.79 4.03 5.46
CA ASP A 7 -14.78 4.47 4.48
C ASP A 7 -15.78 3.34 4.15
N MET A 8 -16.97 3.69 3.69
CA MET A 8 -17.95 2.68 3.27
C MET A 8 -17.57 2.07 1.90
N LYS A 9 -17.92 0.80 1.64
CA LYS A 9 -17.68 0.15 0.32
C LYS A 9 -18.24 0.93 -0.88
N LYS A 10 -19.31 1.72 -0.67
CA LYS A 10 -19.88 2.59 -1.72
C LYS A 10 -18.90 3.67 -2.21
N VAL A 11 -17.91 4.05 -1.40
CA VAL A 11 -16.89 5.05 -1.77
C VAL A 11 -16.04 4.57 -2.95
N ASP A 12 -15.77 3.26 -3.06
CA ASP A 12 -15.07 2.71 -4.22
C ASP A 12 -15.83 2.99 -5.54
N LYS A 13 -17.17 3.05 -5.49
CA LYS A 13 -18.01 3.43 -6.64
C LYS A 13 -17.96 4.93 -6.92
N LEU A 14 -17.86 5.76 -5.88
CA LEU A 14 -17.76 7.22 -6.02
C LEU A 14 -16.45 7.64 -6.70
N PHE A 15 -15.36 6.89 -6.50
CA PHE A 15 -14.11 7.13 -7.23
C PHE A 15 -14.24 6.85 -8.74
N GLY A 16 -15.21 6.04 -9.17
CA GLY A 16 -15.43 5.69 -10.57
C GLY A 16 -14.16 5.17 -11.26
N HIS A 17 -13.77 5.83 -12.35
CA HIS A 17 -12.57 5.46 -13.11
C HIS A 17 -11.27 5.62 -12.30
N PHE A 18 -11.24 6.51 -11.30
CA PHE A 18 -10.07 6.77 -10.46
C PHE A 18 -9.86 5.76 -9.33
N SER A 19 -10.79 4.83 -9.09
CA SER A 19 -10.54 3.74 -8.14
C SER A 19 -9.29 2.95 -8.57
N LEU A 20 -8.57 2.33 -7.65
CA LEU A 20 -7.51 1.35 -7.95
C LEU A 20 -7.85 -0.04 -7.42
N HIS A 21 -9.01 -0.21 -6.78
CA HIS A 21 -9.36 -1.44 -6.07
C HIS A 21 -9.43 -2.65 -7.02
N LEU A 22 -8.50 -3.60 -6.82
CA LEU A 22 -8.39 -4.87 -7.56
C LEU A 22 -8.32 -4.70 -9.09
N LYS A 23 -7.68 -3.62 -9.56
CA LYS A 23 -7.46 -3.36 -10.98
C LYS A 23 -6.14 -2.63 -11.21
N THR A 24 -5.70 -2.66 -12.47
CA THR A 24 -4.54 -1.91 -12.95
C THR A 24 -5.02 -0.67 -13.70
N VAL A 25 -4.45 0.49 -13.39
CA VAL A 25 -4.68 1.75 -14.11
C VAL A 25 -3.34 2.31 -14.56
N ILE A 26 -3.19 2.62 -15.84
CA ILE A 26 -1.95 3.15 -16.38
C ILE A 26 -2.01 4.68 -16.35
N ILE A 27 -1.02 5.31 -15.72
CA ILE A 27 -0.87 6.77 -15.67
C ILE A 27 0.51 7.10 -16.21
N GLN A 28 0.57 7.86 -17.30
CA GLN A 28 1.84 8.25 -17.95
C GLN A 28 2.77 7.05 -18.24
N GLY A 29 2.19 5.90 -18.66
CA GLY A 29 2.95 4.68 -18.96
C GLY A 29 3.37 3.85 -17.74
N VAL A 30 3.03 4.28 -16.52
CA VAL A 30 3.29 3.56 -15.27
C VAL A 30 2.02 2.82 -14.80
N PRO A 31 2.07 1.51 -14.57
CA PRO A 31 0.92 0.76 -14.07
C PRO A 31 0.75 0.96 -12.56
N PHE A 32 -0.42 1.43 -12.13
CA PHE A 32 -0.82 1.50 -10.73
C PHE A 32 -1.78 0.37 -10.41
N VAL A 33 -1.50 -0.38 -9.35
CA VAL A 33 -2.33 -1.47 -8.85
C VAL A 33 -2.68 -1.18 -7.40
N GLY A 34 -3.92 -1.42 -6.98
CA GLY A 34 -4.26 -1.17 -5.59
C GLY A 34 -5.36 -2.04 -4.99
N VAL A 35 -5.53 -1.87 -3.67
CA VAL A 35 -6.54 -2.58 -2.90
C VAL A 35 -7.10 -1.67 -1.81
N SER A 36 -8.43 -1.55 -1.78
CA SER A 36 -9.16 -0.81 -0.76
C SER A 36 -9.43 -1.67 0.48
N GLY A 37 -9.58 -1.00 1.62
CA GLY A 37 -10.01 -1.61 2.88
C GLY A 37 -8.87 -2.07 3.79
N ALA A 38 -9.20 -2.90 4.78
CA ALA A 38 -8.24 -3.42 5.74
C ALA A 38 -7.62 -4.73 5.23
N LEU A 39 -6.29 -4.74 5.10
CA LEU A 39 -5.44 -5.94 5.08
C LEU A 39 -4.65 -5.91 6.39
N SER A 40 -5.18 -6.46 7.46
CA SER A 40 -4.48 -6.53 8.74
C SER A 40 -5.20 -7.53 9.60
N LEU A 41 -4.97 -8.82 9.36
CA LEU A 41 -5.47 -9.86 10.25
C LEU A 41 -4.43 -10.91 10.58
N ARG A 42 -4.31 -11.19 11.87
CA ARG A 42 -3.68 -12.39 12.39
C ARG A 42 -4.75 -13.49 12.44
N VAL A 43 -4.44 -14.61 11.80
CA VAL A 43 -5.01 -15.96 11.97
C VAL A 43 -6.47 -16.26 11.55
N TYR A 44 -6.68 -17.57 11.31
CA TYR A 44 -7.79 -18.34 10.73
C TYR A 44 -9.21 -17.83 10.98
N SER A 45 -9.59 -16.76 10.26
CA SER A 45 -10.97 -16.29 10.17
C SER A 45 -11.39 -16.18 8.70
N ARG A 46 -12.70 -16.13 8.43
CA ARG A 46 -13.23 -15.86 7.06
C ARG A 46 -12.62 -14.60 6.44
N LEU A 47 -12.21 -13.65 7.27
CA LEU A 47 -11.56 -12.43 6.84
C LEU A 47 -10.09 -12.65 6.43
N ALA A 48 -9.38 -13.60 7.04
CA ALA A 48 -8.04 -14.02 6.61
C ALA A 48 -8.06 -14.71 5.24
N ILE A 49 -9.09 -15.52 4.94
CA ILE A 49 -9.28 -16.11 3.60
C ILE A 49 -9.50 -15.00 2.55
N ARG A 50 -10.32 -14.00 2.90
CA ARG A 50 -10.52 -12.82 2.04
C ARG A 50 -9.26 -12.02 1.82
N GLU A 51 -8.45 -11.83 2.87
CA GLU A 51 -7.14 -11.19 2.77
C GLU A 51 -6.27 -11.96 1.76
N GLN A 52 -6.18 -13.28 1.89
CA GLN A 52 -5.38 -14.08 0.96
C GLN A 52 -5.87 -13.96 -0.49
N ALA A 53 -7.17 -14.11 -0.73
CA ALA A 53 -7.72 -13.97 -2.08
C ALA A 53 -7.46 -12.58 -2.67
N MET A 54 -7.46 -11.53 -1.85
CA MET A 54 -7.10 -10.18 -2.31
C MET A 54 -5.61 -10.06 -2.62
N ILE A 55 -4.73 -10.62 -1.78
CA ILE A 55 -3.28 -10.64 -2.02
C ILE A 55 -2.94 -11.39 -3.31
N GLU A 56 -3.50 -12.59 -3.50
CA GLU A 56 -3.32 -13.37 -4.73
C GLU A 56 -3.82 -12.60 -5.96
N LYS A 57 -4.96 -11.91 -5.83
CA LYS A 57 -5.50 -11.13 -6.93
C LYS A 57 -4.59 -9.95 -7.28
N ILE A 58 -4.07 -9.19 -6.31
CA ILE A 58 -3.16 -8.09 -6.62
C ILE A 58 -1.81 -8.60 -7.12
N GLU A 59 -1.29 -9.70 -6.58
CA GLU A 59 -0.05 -10.36 -7.03
C GLU A 59 -0.17 -10.71 -8.52
N SER A 60 -1.32 -11.25 -8.95
CA SER A 60 -1.58 -11.55 -10.38
C SER A 60 -1.66 -10.32 -11.30
N LEU A 61 -1.89 -9.12 -10.74
CA LEU A 61 -1.98 -7.87 -11.49
C LEU A 61 -0.68 -7.07 -11.50
N LEU A 62 0.25 -7.39 -10.60
CA LEU A 62 1.53 -6.70 -10.49
C LEU A 62 2.46 -7.08 -11.64
N THR A 63 3.17 -6.08 -12.13
CA THR A 63 4.30 -6.22 -13.05
C THR A 63 5.53 -5.63 -12.38
N LYS A 64 6.73 -5.91 -12.92
CA LYS A 64 7.99 -5.36 -12.41
C LYS A 64 8.04 -3.83 -12.33
N ASP A 65 7.18 -3.14 -13.09
CA ASP A 65 7.15 -1.68 -13.17
C ASP A 65 5.95 -1.08 -12.40
N SER A 66 5.17 -1.92 -11.71
CA SER A 66 3.93 -1.51 -11.06
C SER A 66 4.15 -0.75 -9.77
N ILE A 67 3.45 0.38 -9.63
CA ILE A 67 3.30 1.06 -8.34
C ILE A 67 2.14 0.43 -7.60
N LEU A 68 2.41 -0.08 -6.41
CA LEU A 68 1.41 -0.67 -5.53
C LEU A 68 0.84 0.39 -4.59
N VAL A 69 -0.49 0.50 -4.50
CA VAL A 69 -1.19 1.42 -3.58
C VAL A 69 -2.14 0.61 -2.70
N VAL A 70 -1.84 0.53 -1.41
CA VAL A 70 -2.66 -0.23 -0.45
C VAL A 70 -2.89 0.58 0.81
N HIS A 71 -3.97 0.33 1.54
CA HIS A 71 -4.25 1.14 2.72
C HIS A 71 -3.32 0.83 3.91
N PRO A 72 -3.14 -0.44 4.35
CA PRO A 72 -2.29 -0.76 5.49
C PRO A 72 -0.82 -0.98 5.08
N PRO A 73 0.13 -0.73 6.00
CA PRO A 73 1.55 -1.01 5.76
C PRO A 73 1.88 -2.52 5.83
N PRO A 74 3.04 -2.95 5.31
CA PRO A 74 3.56 -4.30 5.49
C PRO A 74 3.93 -4.57 6.96
N HIS A 75 3.81 -5.81 7.41
CA HIS A 75 4.18 -6.17 8.77
C HIS A 75 5.68 -5.93 9.03
N GLY A 76 6.01 -5.22 10.12
CA GLY A 76 7.38 -4.91 10.52
C GLY A 76 8.02 -3.72 9.78
N VAL A 77 7.27 -3.03 8.90
CA VAL A 77 7.78 -1.90 8.11
C VAL A 77 6.78 -0.75 8.18
N LEU A 78 7.17 0.31 8.89
CA LEU A 78 6.35 1.53 9.07
C LEU A 78 4.94 1.24 9.62
N ASP A 79 4.82 0.22 10.47
CA ASP A 79 3.54 -0.33 10.93
C ASP A 79 3.42 -0.44 12.46
N GLU A 80 4.30 0.21 13.21
CA GLU A 80 4.28 0.17 14.67
C GLU A 80 3.11 1.03 15.22
N VAL A 81 2.13 0.36 15.82
CA VAL A 81 0.94 1.01 16.40
C VAL A 81 1.11 1.31 17.89
N PHE A 82 1.94 0.53 18.59
CA PHE A 82 2.40 0.72 19.96
C PHE A 82 3.78 0.10 20.10
N LYS A 83 4.52 0.41 21.17
CA LYS A 83 5.90 -0.07 21.36
C LYS A 83 6.01 -1.59 21.16
N GLY A 84 6.66 -2.02 20.08
CA GLY A 84 6.83 -3.43 19.71
C GLY A 84 5.57 -4.15 19.22
N VAL A 85 4.48 -3.43 18.98
CA VAL A 85 3.21 -3.95 18.45
C VAL A 85 3.03 -3.47 17.01
N HIS A 86 3.02 -4.44 16.11
CA HIS A 86 2.92 -4.25 14.66
C HIS A 86 1.48 -4.46 14.17
N GLY A 87 0.96 -3.48 13.43
CA GLY A 87 -0.38 -3.49 12.84
C GLY A 87 -0.41 -3.81 11.34
N GLY A 88 0.74 -4.12 10.72
CA GLY A 88 0.83 -4.36 9.29
C GLY A 88 0.44 -5.78 8.86
N CYS A 89 0.33 -5.98 7.55
CA CYS A 89 -0.01 -7.27 6.94
C CYS A 89 1.25 -8.08 6.62
N ARG A 90 1.35 -9.31 7.15
CA ARG A 90 2.48 -10.20 6.89
C ARG A 90 2.47 -10.75 5.47
N ARG A 91 1.30 -11.11 4.94
CA ARG A 91 1.15 -11.63 3.57
C ARG A 91 1.54 -10.59 2.52
N LEU A 92 1.28 -9.31 2.82
CA LEU A 92 1.71 -8.17 2.01
C LEU A 92 3.22 -8.01 2.01
N TYR A 93 3.88 -8.14 3.18
CA TYR A 93 5.34 -8.16 3.28
C TYR A 93 5.95 -9.29 2.43
N ASP A 94 5.43 -10.51 2.58
CA ASP A 94 5.91 -11.68 1.83
C ASP A 94 5.71 -11.52 0.31
N MET A 95 4.56 -10.98 -0.12
CA MET A 95 4.29 -10.68 -1.53
C MET A 95 5.26 -9.64 -2.08
N ILE A 96 5.54 -8.57 -1.33
CA ILE A 96 6.49 -7.53 -1.75
C ILE A 96 7.90 -8.11 -1.91
N LEU A 97 8.35 -8.97 -0.99
CA LEU A 97 9.64 -9.65 -1.13
C LEU A 97 9.75 -10.51 -2.39
N ARG A 98 8.65 -11.13 -2.83
CA ARG A 98 8.62 -11.93 -4.06
C ARG A 98 8.52 -11.08 -5.32
N CYS A 99 7.55 -10.16 -5.37
CA CYS A 99 7.21 -9.40 -6.57
C CYS A 99 8.14 -8.21 -6.82
N GLN A 100 8.71 -7.64 -5.76
CA GLN A 100 9.62 -6.50 -5.78
C GLN A 100 9.15 -5.33 -6.67
N PRO A 101 7.92 -4.80 -6.47
CA PRO A 101 7.50 -3.58 -7.17
C PRO A 101 8.45 -2.42 -6.82
N PRO A 102 8.69 -1.45 -7.72
CA PRO A 102 9.60 -0.34 -7.45
C PRO A 102 9.14 0.53 -6.28
N LEU A 103 7.82 0.70 -6.13
CA LEU A 103 7.21 1.58 -5.14
C LEU A 103 5.93 0.98 -4.59
N MET A 104 5.77 1.08 -3.27
CA MET A 104 4.54 0.82 -2.55
C MET A 104 4.16 2.06 -1.73
N ILE A 105 2.92 2.52 -1.90
CA ILE A 105 2.36 3.64 -1.15
C ILE A 105 1.30 3.11 -0.19
N CYS A 106 1.39 3.48 1.08
CA CYS A 106 0.43 3.10 2.11
C CYS A 106 0.09 4.22 3.10
N GLY A 107 -0.84 3.91 4.01
CA GLY A 107 -1.30 4.78 5.07
C GLY A 107 -1.64 3.99 6.33
N HIS A 108 -2.80 4.29 6.93
CA HIS A 108 -3.38 3.62 8.11
C HIS A 108 -2.65 3.80 9.46
N VAL A 109 -1.32 3.70 9.51
CA VAL A 109 -0.55 3.74 10.77
C VAL A 109 0.10 5.11 10.98
N HIS A 110 -0.67 6.02 11.58
CA HIS A 110 -0.32 7.42 11.80
C HIS A 110 0.92 7.66 12.67
N LYS A 111 1.42 6.64 13.37
CA LYS A 111 2.60 6.73 14.25
C LYS A 111 3.92 6.54 13.51
N CYS A 112 3.90 6.04 12.28
CA CYS A 112 5.09 5.74 11.51
C CYS A 112 5.05 6.30 10.07
N PRO A 113 4.75 7.60 9.86
CA PRO A 113 4.98 8.19 8.56
C PRO A 113 6.47 8.10 8.23
N GLY A 114 6.80 7.68 7.02
CA GLY A 114 8.19 7.37 6.69
C GLY A 114 8.38 6.78 5.32
N ALA A 115 9.63 6.49 5.01
CA ALA A 115 10.02 5.68 3.88
C ALA A 115 11.02 4.61 4.32
N ALA A 116 10.88 3.39 3.82
CA ALA A 116 11.75 2.26 4.15
C ALA A 116 11.79 1.28 2.98
N PHE A 117 12.85 0.46 2.91
CA PHE A 117 12.98 -0.54 1.85
C PHE A 117 12.58 -1.94 2.30
N ILE A 118 11.92 -2.67 1.40
CA ILE A 118 11.76 -4.14 1.47
C ILE A 118 12.43 -4.73 0.23
N GLY A 119 13.66 -5.20 0.38
CA GLY A 119 14.52 -5.52 -0.76
C GLY A 119 14.73 -4.26 -1.61
N LYS A 120 14.29 -4.28 -2.87
CA LYS A 120 14.36 -3.16 -3.83
C LYS A 120 13.10 -2.28 -3.82
N THR A 121 12.05 -2.69 -3.11
CA THR A 121 10.79 -1.94 -3.06
C THR A 121 10.91 -0.79 -2.09
N LEU A 122 10.70 0.45 -2.55
CA LEU A 122 10.51 1.58 -1.65
C LEU A 122 9.09 1.57 -1.11
N VAL A 123 8.92 1.48 0.21
CA VAL A 123 7.64 1.61 0.91
C VAL A 123 7.54 3.02 1.47
N VAL A 124 6.47 3.74 1.16
CA VAL A 124 6.19 5.08 1.68
C VAL A 124 4.87 5.08 2.43
N ASN A 125 4.93 5.31 3.74
CA ASN A 125 3.74 5.51 4.57
C ASN A 125 3.41 7.00 4.65
N CYS A 126 2.31 7.40 4.02
CA CYS A 126 1.86 8.78 3.89
C CYS A 126 0.91 9.25 5.02
N SER A 127 0.75 8.48 6.10
CA SER A 127 -0.18 8.81 7.20
C SER A 127 0.36 9.89 8.15
N MET A 128 0.56 11.10 7.63
CA MET A 128 1.09 12.23 8.39
C MET A 128 -0.05 12.94 9.13
N GLY A 129 -0.07 12.86 10.45
CA GLY A 129 -1.14 13.41 11.30
C GLY A 129 -1.22 14.93 11.39
N LYS A 130 -0.47 15.68 10.56
CA LYS A 130 -0.38 17.13 10.58
C LYS A 130 -0.96 17.73 9.31
N LYS A 131 -1.67 18.86 9.46
CA LYS A 131 -2.22 19.60 8.32
C LYS A 131 -1.09 20.14 7.44
N GLY A 132 -1.16 19.87 6.14
CA GLY A 132 -0.15 20.30 5.15
C GLY A 132 1.04 19.36 5.02
N ALA A 133 1.12 18.30 5.84
CA ALA A 133 2.16 17.28 5.71
C ALA A 133 1.82 16.28 4.60
N GLY A 134 2.84 15.74 3.94
CA GLY A 134 2.71 14.79 2.85
C GLY A 134 4.04 14.23 2.37
N ALA A 135 4.01 13.36 1.37
CA ALA A 135 5.22 12.84 0.73
C ALA A 135 5.23 13.26 -0.74
N LEU A 136 6.32 13.87 -1.18
CA LEU A 136 6.57 14.14 -2.59
C LEU A 136 7.42 13.01 -3.15
N ILE A 137 6.84 12.21 -4.05
CA ILE A 137 7.52 11.08 -4.68
C ILE A 137 7.80 11.43 -6.14
N ARG A 138 9.09 11.38 -6.53
CA ARG A 138 9.54 11.46 -7.91
C ARG A 138 9.88 10.06 -8.39
N TYR A 139 9.27 9.65 -9.49
CA TYR A 139 9.48 8.32 -10.04
C TYR A 139 9.52 8.39 -11.56
N GLU A 140 10.53 7.73 -12.12
CA GLU A 140 10.66 7.43 -13.55
C GLU A 140 10.81 5.92 -13.71
N LYS A 141 10.18 5.38 -14.76
CA LYS A 141 10.18 3.93 -15.01
C LYS A 141 11.62 3.42 -15.15
N GLY A 142 11.97 2.43 -14.33
CA GLY A 142 13.31 1.83 -14.33
C GLY A 142 14.33 2.53 -13.41
N GLN A 143 13.95 3.62 -12.74
CA GLN A 143 14.77 4.27 -11.72
C GLN A 143 14.26 3.97 -10.30
N VAL A 144 15.15 4.14 -9.32
CA VAL A 144 14.77 4.07 -7.90
C VAL A 144 13.95 5.31 -7.57
N PRO A 145 12.74 5.17 -6.99
CA PRO A 145 11.94 6.35 -6.62
C PRO A 145 12.64 7.18 -5.55
N ILE A 146 12.50 8.50 -5.65
CA ILE A 146 13.01 9.46 -4.67
C ILE A 146 11.82 10.01 -3.89
N VAL A 147 11.92 10.02 -2.57
CA VAL A 147 10.86 10.51 -1.68
C VAL A 147 11.37 11.60 -0.76
N GLU A 148 10.62 12.68 -0.69
CA GLU A 148 10.81 13.79 0.25
C GLU A 148 9.61 13.85 1.19
N MET A 149 9.88 13.71 2.49
CA MET A 149 8.85 13.75 3.52
C MET A 149 8.65 15.21 3.97
N MET A 150 7.46 15.75 3.75
CA MET A 150 7.07 17.10 4.14
C MET A 150 6.31 17.01 5.47
N LEU A 151 7.01 17.22 6.61
CA LEU A 151 6.50 16.96 7.99
C LEU A 151 6.07 18.21 8.77
#